data_AF-A0A427U8X3-F1
#
_entry.id   AF-A0A427U8X3-F1
#
_cell.length_a   1.000
_cell.length_b   1.000
_cell.length_c   1.000
_cell.angle_alpha   90.00
_cell.angle_beta   90.00
_cell.angle_gamma   90.00
#
_symmetry.space_group_name_H-M   'P 1'
#
loop_
_entity.id
_entity.type
_entity.pdbx_description
1 polymer ?
#
loop_
_entity_poly.entity_id
_entity_poly.type
_entity_poly.pdbx_seq_one_letter_code
_entity_poly.pdbx_strand_id
1 'polypeptide(L)'
;MACEHFSAWDEEFRHVRWAGPLDIASLQEELEGGELILDAGCGHGRYAISLSREYIVAGCDVSQRGLLRLREKAELPLCRASITDLPFPHSFFDVVLCQGVLQHLFEAERKQAANQIMQVLKPGGKL
;
A
#
# COMPACT_ATOMS: atom_id res chain seq x y z
N MET A 1 3.44 -3.67 -23.19
CA MET A 1 2.02 -3.69 -22.80
C MET A 1 1.84 -4.04 -21.32
N ALA A 2 2.43 -3.25 -20.43
CA ALA A 2 2.13 -3.23 -18.99
C ALA A 2 1.60 -1.85 -18.54
N CYS A 3 1.58 -0.87 -19.46
CA CYS A 3 1.34 0.55 -19.15
C CYS A 3 -0.15 0.90 -19.06
N GLU A 4 -1.03 0.16 -19.74
CA GLU A 4 -2.46 0.52 -19.85
C GLU A 4 -3.22 0.34 -18.53
N HIS A 5 -2.96 -0.73 -17.76
CA HIS A 5 -3.63 -0.96 -16.47
C HIS A 5 -3.18 0.01 -15.37
N PHE A 6 -1.93 0.49 -15.40
CA PHE A 6 -1.46 1.51 -14.43
C PHE A 6 -2.05 2.89 -14.71
N SER A 7 -2.25 3.24 -15.99
CA SER A 7 -2.94 4.48 -16.35
C SER A 7 -4.41 4.48 -15.96
N ALA A 8 -5.06 3.31 -15.88
CA ALA A 8 -6.47 3.21 -15.48
C ALA A 8 -6.68 3.70 -14.03
N TRP A 9 -5.82 3.30 -13.10
CA TRP A 9 -5.90 3.80 -11.72
C TRP A 9 -5.57 5.29 -11.64
N ASP A 10 -4.55 5.74 -12.37
CA ASP A 10 -4.22 7.16 -12.42
C ASP A 10 -5.41 7.99 -12.96
N GLU A 11 -6.19 7.46 -13.91
CA GLU A 11 -7.43 8.05 -14.42
C GLU A 11 -8.56 8.01 -13.38
N GLU A 12 -8.77 6.87 -12.74
CA GLU A 12 -9.80 6.68 -11.71
C GLU A 12 -9.62 7.67 -10.57
N PHE A 13 -8.37 7.87 -10.11
CA PHE A 13 -8.03 8.85 -9.10
C PHE A 13 -8.35 10.30 -9.51
N ARG A 14 -8.73 10.63 -10.74
CA ARG A 14 -9.32 11.96 -11.02
C ARG A 14 -10.68 12.12 -10.37
N HIS A 15 -11.48 11.05 -10.33
CA HIS A 15 -12.89 11.04 -9.95
C HIS A 15 -13.12 10.54 -8.53
N VAL A 16 -12.22 9.71 -7.99
CA VAL A 16 -12.34 9.17 -6.63
C VAL A 16 -12.41 10.32 -5.63
N ARG A 17 -13.53 10.35 -4.89
CA ARG A 17 -13.71 11.24 -3.75
C ARG A 17 -13.08 10.60 -2.52
N TRP A 18 -12.18 11.34 -1.88
CA TRP A 18 -11.56 10.90 -0.64
C TRP A 18 -12.57 11.01 0.51
N ALA A 19 -12.81 9.89 1.19
CA ALA A 19 -13.76 9.80 2.30
C ALA A 19 -13.12 10.10 3.68
N GLY A 20 -11.87 10.58 3.70
CA GLY A 20 -11.11 10.76 4.93
C GLY A 20 -10.20 9.57 5.25
N PRO A 21 -9.35 9.71 6.28
CA PRO A 21 -8.59 8.59 6.82
C PRO A 21 -9.55 7.57 7.46
N LEU A 22 -9.21 6.28 7.42
CA LEU A 22 -9.96 5.26 8.14
C LEU A 22 -9.62 5.31 9.64
N ASP A 23 -10.58 4.95 10.47
CA ASP A 23 -10.31 4.49 11.83
C ASP A 23 -9.53 3.17 11.77
N ILE A 24 -8.44 3.09 12.50
CA ILE A 24 -7.51 1.95 12.52
C ILE A 24 -7.57 1.18 13.84
N ALA A 25 -8.53 1.46 14.73
CA ALA A 25 -8.65 0.81 16.04
C ALA A 25 -8.56 -0.72 15.95
N SER A 26 -9.24 -1.34 14.98
CA SER A 26 -9.20 -2.79 14.80
C SER A 26 -7.83 -3.31 14.33
N LEU A 27 -7.08 -2.52 13.57
CA LEU A 27 -5.72 -2.88 13.16
C LEU A 27 -4.74 -2.70 14.32
N GLN A 28 -4.92 -1.67 15.16
CA GLN A 28 -4.04 -1.39 16.30
C GLN A 28 -3.99 -2.53 17.31
N GLU A 29 -5.03 -3.36 17.43
CA GLU A 29 -5.01 -4.55 18.29
C GLU A 29 -4.00 -5.61 17.84
N GLU A 30 -3.62 -5.60 16.57
CA GLU A 30 -2.68 -6.54 15.97
C GLU A 30 -1.29 -5.93 15.74
N LEU A 31 -1.14 -4.62 15.89
CA LEU A 31 0.11 -3.89 15.62
C LEU A 31 0.88 -3.57 16.90
N GLU A 32 2.19 -3.51 16.77
CA GLU A 32 3.11 -3.16 17.84
C GLU A 32 3.84 -1.85 17.54
N GLY A 33 4.11 -1.07 18.59
CA GLY A 33 4.84 0.18 18.46
C GLY A 33 6.24 -0.03 17.86
N GLY A 34 6.59 0.77 16.86
CA GLY A 34 7.89 0.71 16.19
C GLY A 34 7.98 -0.27 15.01
N GLU A 35 6.91 -1.01 14.69
CA GLU A 35 6.85 -1.83 13.48
C GLU A 35 6.98 -1.00 12.20
N LEU A 36 7.72 -1.55 11.23
CA LEU A 36 7.83 -1.00 9.88
C LEU A 36 6.73 -1.59 8.98
N ILE A 37 5.81 -0.73 8.54
CA ILE A 37 4.60 -1.11 7.81
C ILE A 37 4.70 -0.68 6.34
N LEU A 38 4.35 -1.58 5.42
CA LEU A 38 4.06 -1.25 4.02
C LEU A 38 2.55 -1.21 3.79
N ASP A 39 2.01 -0.06 3.37
CA ASP A 39 0.67 0.03 2.78
C ASP A 39 0.78 -0.22 1.26
N ALA A 40 0.60 -1.48 0.85
CA ALA A 40 0.74 -1.93 -0.53
C ALA A 40 -0.56 -1.69 -1.32
N GLY A 41 -0.52 -0.73 -2.25
CA GLY A 41 -1.72 -0.16 -2.89
C GLY A 41 -2.35 0.97 -2.07
N CYS A 42 -1.52 1.82 -1.46
CA CYS A 42 -1.93 2.87 -0.53
C CYS A 42 -2.85 3.96 -1.14
N GLY A 43 -2.91 4.04 -2.48
CA GLY A 43 -3.70 5.02 -3.20
C GLY A 43 -3.46 6.45 -2.71
N HIS A 44 -4.53 7.10 -2.28
CA HIS A 44 -4.51 8.44 -1.69
C HIS A 44 -4.54 8.46 -0.13
N GLY A 45 -4.18 7.34 0.50
CA GLY A 45 -3.77 7.31 1.92
C GLY A 45 -4.85 6.99 2.93
N ARG A 46 -5.83 6.14 2.60
CA ARG A 46 -6.93 5.83 3.53
C ARG A 46 -6.43 5.16 4.82
N TYR A 47 -5.45 4.26 4.73
CA TYR A 47 -4.82 3.61 5.88
C TYR A 47 -3.49 4.29 6.24
N ALA A 48 -2.59 4.49 5.27
CA ALA A 48 -1.27 5.10 5.50
C ALA A 48 -1.29 6.41 6.31
N ILE A 49 -2.28 7.30 6.11
CA ILE A 49 -2.36 8.57 6.85
C ILE A 49 -2.64 8.34 8.34
N SER A 50 -3.52 7.40 8.70
CA SER A 50 -3.78 7.10 10.12
C SER A 50 -2.60 6.39 10.75
N LEU A 51 -2.07 5.37 10.06
CA LEU A 51 -0.97 4.55 10.58
C LEU A 51 0.31 5.37 10.79
N SER A 52 0.63 6.29 9.87
CA SER A 52 1.85 7.11 9.96
C SER A 52 1.90 8.06 11.16
N ARG A 53 0.80 8.22 11.89
CA ARG A 53 0.76 9.01 13.13
C ARG A 53 1.41 8.28 14.31
N GLU A 54 1.46 6.96 14.27
CA GLU A 54 1.87 6.12 15.39
C GLU A 54 2.94 5.07 15.00
N TYR A 55 3.03 4.72 13.72
CA TYR A 55 3.90 3.67 13.19
C TYR A 55 4.84 4.21 12.11
N ILE A 56 5.89 3.44 11.80
CA ILE A 56 6.79 3.76 10.69
C ILE A 56 6.17 3.19 9.42
N VAL A 57 5.65 4.06 8.54
CA VAL A 57 4.87 3.62 7.37
C VAL A 57 5.57 4.04 6.08
N ALA A 58 5.63 3.12 5.12
CA ALA A 58 5.86 3.40 3.71
C ALA A 58 4.62 3.04 2.90
N GLY A 59 4.34 3.81 1.84
CA GLY A 59 3.26 3.51 0.90
C GLY A 59 3.79 3.16 -0.49
N CYS A 60 3.17 2.21 -1.17
CA CYS A 60 3.35 2.06 -2.62
C CYS A 60 2.03 2.01 -3.37
N ASP A 61 2.00 2.55 -4.58
CA ASP A 61 0.84 2.49 -5.47
C ASP A 61 1.25 2.68 -6.93
N VAL A 62 0.47 2.17 -7.88
CA VAL A 62 0.70 2.36 -9.32
C VAL A 62 0.31 3.77 -9.80
N SER A 63 -0.63 4.41 -9.10
CA SER A 63 -1.20 5.71 -9.40
C SER A 63 -0.32 6.85 -8.90
N GLN A 64 0.23 7.63 -9.83
CA GLN A 64 0.99 8.82 -9.47
C GLN A 64 0.08 9.88 -8.83
N ARG A 65 -1.14 10.06 -9.35
CA ARG A 65 -2.13 10.99 -8.78
C ARG A 65 -2.54 10.61 -7.36
N GLY A 66 -2.72 9.32 -7.09
CA GLY A 66 -3.00 8.81 -5.74
C GLY A 66 -1.90 9.22 -4.77
N LEU A 67 -0.66 8.88 -5.10
CA LEU A 67 0.52 9.20 -4.29
C LEU A 67 0.72 10.70 -4.08
N LEU A 68 0.52 11.53 -5.10
CA LEU A 68 0.63 12.99 -4.96
C LEU A 68 -0.44 13.52 -4.00
N ARG A 69 -1.69 13.05 -4.12
CA ARG A 69 -2.77 13.44 -3.20
C ARG A 69 -2.53 12.98 -1.77
N LEU A 70 -1.87 11.83 -1.57
CA LEU A 70 -1.47 11.35 -0.26
C LEU A 70 -0.41 12.28 0.34
N ARG A 71 0.61 12.63 -0.45
CA ARG A 71 1.72 13.51 -0.04
C ARG A 71 1.25 14.91 0.40
N GLU A 72 0.14 15.41 -0.13
CA GLU A 72 -0.48 16.66 0.32
C GLU A 72 -1.02 16.59 1.77
N LYS A 73 -1.22 15.38 2.32
CA LYS A 73 -1.90 15.15 3.61
C LYS A 73 -0.99 14.57 4.69
N ALA A 74 0.08 13.88 4.32
CA ALA A 74 1.00 13.26 5.27
C ALA A 74 2.41 13.15 4.67
N GLU A 75 3.41 13.31 5.54
CA GLU A 75 4.82 13.11 5.20
C GLU A 75 5.24 11.68 5.55
N LEU A 76 5.32 10.83 4.53
CA LEU A 76 5.88 9.48 4.64
C LEU A 76 6.57 9.04 3.34
N PRO A 77 7.48 8.06 3.38
CA PRO A 77 8.06 7.46 2.18
C PRO A 77 6.99 6.89 1.25
N LEU A 78 7.04 7.31 -0.03
CA LEU A 78 6.13 6.84 -1.07
C LEU A 78 6.91 6.32 -2.27
N CYS A 79 6.49 5.18 -2.80
CA CYS A 79 7.06 4.56 -3.99
C CYS A 79 5.99 4.31 -5.06
N ARG A 80 6.26 4.71 -6.31
CA ARG A 80 5.39 4.33 -7.42
C ARG A 80 5.80 2.95 -7.94
N ALA A 81 5.00 1.94 -7.66
CA ALA A 81 5.29 0.56 -8.02
C ALA A 81 4.01 -0.28 -8.13
N SER A 82 4.08 -1.39 -8.85
CA SER A 82 3.04 -2.43 -8.82
C SER A 82 3.28 -3.35 -7.63
N ILE A 83 2.20 -3.82 -6.99
CA ILE A 83 2.32 -4.86 -5.96
C ILE A 83 2.75 -6.22 -6.52
N THR A 84 2.73 -6.38 -7.86
CA THR A 84 3.26 -7.56 -8.56
C THR A 84 4.78 -7.50 -8.82
N ASP A 85 5.42 -6.36 -8.52
CA ASP A 85 6.88 -6.16 -8.66
C ASP A 85 7.33 -5.08 -7.65
N LEU A 86 7.52 -5.50 -6.39
CA LEU A 86 7.78 -4.60 -5.28
C LEU A 86 9.29 -4.27 -5.20
N PRO A 87 9.69 -2.98 -5.26
CA PRO A 87 11.10 -2.59 -5.29
C PRO A 87 11.70 -2.48 -3.88
N PHE A 88 11.44 -3.48 -3.03
CA PHE A 88 11.89 -3.51 -1.64
C PHE A 88 12.77 -4.73 -1.36
N PRO A 89 13.69 -4.65 -0.38
CA PRO A 89 14.48 -5.80 0.03
C PRO A 89 13.59 -6.93 0.55
N HIS A 90 14.12 -8.16 0.47
CA HIS A 90 13.47 -9.31 1.09
C HIS A 90 13.41 -9.13 2.60
N SER A 91 12.32 -9.60 3.22
CA SER A 91 12.17 -9.64 4.67
C SER A 91 12.47 -8.30 5.36
N PHE A 92 11.91 -7.23 4.80
CA PHE A 92 12.18 -5.86 5.22
C PHE A 92 11.07 -5.28 6.11
N PHE A 93 9.81 -5.57 5.81
CA PHE A 93 8.66 -5.05 6.55
C PHE A 93 8.22 -6.01 7.66
N ASP A 94 7.85 -5.46 8.81
CA ASP A 94 7.22 -6.20 9.90
C ASP A 94 5.75 -6.51 9.56
N VAL A 95 5.09 -5.57 8.89
CA VAL A 95 3.69 -5.67 8.47
C VAL A 95 3.52 -5.21 7.03
N VAL A 96 2.71 -5.93 6.25
CA VAL A 96 2.26 -5.48 4.94
C VAL A 96 0.75 -5.44 4.92
N LEU A 97 0.15 -4.27 4.68
CA LEU A 97 -1.27 -4.13 4.43
C LEU A 97 -1.55 -4.16 2.94
N CYS A 98 -2.54 -4.94 2.50
CA CYS A 98 -2.97 -5.02 1.10
C CYS A 98 -4.50 -4.94 1.01
N GLN A 99 -5.04 -3.79 1.44
CA GLN A 99 -6.48 -3.62 1.63
C GLN A 99 -7.19 -3.10 0.38
N GLY A 100 -8.11 -3.90 -0.15
CA GLY A 100 -8.91 -3.51 -1.31
C GLY A 100 -8.09 -3.41 -2.61
N VAL A 101 -7.04 -4.21 -2.78
CA VAL A 101 -6.18 -4.17 -3.97
C VAL A 101 -6.32 -5.43 -4.82
N LEU A 102 -6.23 -6.61 -4.21
CA LEU A 102 -6.13 -7.89 -4.94
C LEU A 102 -7.33 -8.18 -5.85
N GLN A 103 -8.53 -7.68 -5.52
CA GLN A 103 -9.73 -7.88 -6.34
C GLN A 103 -9.68 -7.18 -7.71
N HIS A 104 -8.72 -6.26 -7.89
CA HIS A 104 -8.53 -5.52 -9.14
C HIS A 104 -7.51 -6.17 -10.08
N LEU A 105 -6.82 -7.22 -9.63
CA LEU A 105 -5.82 -7.94 -10.39
C LEU A 105 -6.42 -9.16 -11.09
N PHE A 106 -5.84 -9.57 -12.23
CA PHE A 106 -6.14 -10.87 -12.82
C PHE A 106 -5.61 -12.03 -11.93
N GLU A 107 -6.07 -13.25 -12.18
CA GLU A 107 -5.69 -14.40 -11.34
C GLU A 107 -4.17 -14.62 -11.27
N ALA A 108 -3.49 -14.53 -12.42
CA ALA A 108 -2.04 -14.70 -12.48
C ALA A 108 -1.30 -13.60 -11.68
N GLU A 109 -1.78 -12.37 -11.78
CA GLU A 109 -1.23 -11.21 -11.06
C GLU A 109 -1.47 -11.31 -9.56
N ARG A 110 -2.62 -11.84 -9.10
CA ARG A 110 -2.85 -12.09 -7.66
C ARG A 110 -1.81 -13.03 -7.07
N LYS A 111 -1.46 -14.11 -7.79
CA LYS A 111 -0.42 -15.05 -7.34
C LYS A 111 0.95 -14.37 -7.29
N GLN A 112 1.28 -13.54 -8.28
CA GLN A 112 2.52 -12.77 -8.30
C GLN A 112 2.58 -11.76 -7.15
N ALA A 113 1.50 -11.02 -6.91
CA ALA A 113 1.39 -10.06 -5.82
C ALA A 113 1.54 -10.73 -4.46
N ALA A 114 0.87 -11.86 -4.24
CA ALA A 114 1.03 -12.64 -3.01
C ALA A 114 2.50 -13.05 -2.79
N ASN A 115 3.18 -13.55 -3.83
CA ASN A 115 4.60 -13.91 -3.73
C ASN A 115 5.50 -12.71 -3.40
N GLN A 116 5.27 -11.56 -4.05
CA GLN A 116 6.03 -10.32 -3.78
C GLN A 116 5.80 -9.81 -2.36
N ILE A 117 4.55 -9.79 -1.90
CA ILE A 117 4.21 -9.40 -0.53
C ILE A 117 4.90 -10.31 0.49
N MET A 118 4.82 -11.63 0.30
CA MET A 118 5.47 -12.59 1.18
C MET A 118 7.00 -12.49 1.15
N GLN A 119 7.58 -12.08 0.01
CA GLN A 119 9.02 -11.88 -0.14
C GLN A 119 9.52 -10.68 0.67
N VAL A 120 8.78 -9.56 0.66
CA VAL A 120 9.18 -8.34 1.37
C VAL A 120 8.80 -8.37 2.86
N LEU A 121 7.86 -9.23 3.24
CA LEU A 121 7.46 -9.47 4.63
C LEU A 121 8.54 -10.27 5.38
N LYS A 122 8.84 -9.87 6.61
CA LYS A 122 9.73 -10.62 7.50
C LYS A 122 9.14 -12.00 7.85
N PRO A 123 9.97 -13.02 8.11
CA PRO A 123 9.48 -14.27 8.70
C PRO A 123 8.76 -13.97 10.03
N GLY A 124 7.51 -14.43 10.15
CA GLY A 124 6.66 -14.13 11.31
C GLY A 124 5.99 -12.75 11.30
N GLY A 125 6.16 -11.97 10.23
CA GLY A 125 5.45 -10.71 10.03
C GLY A 125 3.95 -10.89 9.78
N LYS A 126 3.23 -9.77 9.81
CA LYS A 126 1.75 -9.71 9.70
C LYS A 126 1.31 -9.25 8.31
N LEU A 127 0.24 -9.85 7.78
CA LEU A 127 -0.35 -9.54 6.46
C LEU A 127 -1.87 -9.40 6.55
#